data_AF-A0A838GK62-F1
#
_entry.id   AF-A0A838GK62-F1
#
_cell.length_a   1.000
_cell.length_b   1.000
_cell.length_c   1.000
_cell.angle_alpha   90.00
_cell.angle_beta   90.00
_cell.angle_gamma   90.00
#
_symmetry.space_group_name_H-M   'P 1'
#
loop_
_entity.id
_entity.type
_entity.pdbx_description
1 polymer ?
#
loop_
_entity_poly.entity_id
_entity_poly.type
_entity_poly.pdbx_seq_one_letter_code
_entity_poly.pdbx_strand_id
1 'polypeptide(L)' 'MEAIPGQRRTPSSTYRLQLTPDFGFDAAADLVGYVARLGVTHLYLSPVLEAVPGSLHGYDVVDHSRLRTDLGGEVAFDRL' A
#
# COMPACT_ATOMS: atom_id res chain seq x y z
N MET A 1 6.01 -14.20 -20.55
CA MET A 1 6.88 -13.08 -21.01
C MET A 1 7.70 -12.67 -19.81
N GLU A 2 8.95 -13.13 -19.76
CA GLU A 2 9.90 -12.82 -18.68
C GLU A 2 10.11 -11.30 -18.60
N ALA A 3 10.09 -10.72 -17.40
CA ALA A 3 10.33 -9.29 -17.22
C ALA A 3 11.83 -8.99 -17.35
N ILE A 4 12.20 -8.08 -18.26
CA ILE A 4 13.60 -7.64 -18.42
C ILE A 4 13.98 -6.74 -17.22
N PRO A 5 15.07 -7.04 -16.50
CA PRO A 5 15.53 -6.18 -15.41
C PRO A 5 15.83 -4.77 -15.93
N GLY A 6 15.24 -3.74 -15.30
CA GLY A 6 15.44 -2.33 -15.67
C GLY A 6 14.32 -1.68 -16.47
N GLN A 7 13.31 -2.43 -16.93
CA GLN A 7 12.13 -1.81 -17.54
C GLN A 7 11.19 -1.27 -16.46
N ARG A 8 11.21 0.06 -16.27
CA ARG A 8 10.20 0.76 -15.45
C ARG A 8 8.82 0.41 -16.01
N ARG A 9 8.05 -0.35 -15.24
CA ARG A 9 6.64 -0.62 -15.57
C ARG A 9 5.89 0.68 -15.38
N THR A 10 5.48 1.31 -16.48
CA THR A 10 4.58 2.45 -16.42
C THR A 10 3.21 1.96 -15.99
N PRO A 11 2.60 2.53 -14.94
CA PRO A 11 1.22 2.20 -14.58
C PRO A 11 0.27 2.52 -15.73
N SER A 12 -0.49 1.52 -16.19
CA SER A 12 -1.55 1.72 -17.18
C SER A 12 -2.90 2.07 -16.53
N SER A 13 -3.10 1.69 -15.28
CA SER A 13 -4.28 1.97 -14.48
C SER A 13 -3.93 1.86 -13.00
N THR A 14 -4.50 2.74 -12.18
CA THR A 14 -4.27 2.79 -10.74
C THR A 14 -5.58 2.65 -9.96
N TYR A 15 -5.51 2.03 -8.78
CA TYR A 15 -6.62 1.96 -7.83
C TYR A 15 -6.21 2.55 -6.49
N ARG A 16 -6.91 3.60 -6.05
CA ARG A 16 -6.61 4.29 -4.79
C ARG A 16 -7.13 3.49 -3.61
N LEU A 17 -6.25 3.18 -2.66
CA LEU A 17 -6.63 2.60 -1.37
C LEU A 17 -6.35 3.58 -0.25
N GLN A 18 -7.34 3.76 0.62
CA GLN A 18 -7.22 4.57 1.82
C GLN A 18 -6.96 3.64 3.00
N LEU A 19 -5.73 3.64 3.49
CA LEU A 19 -5.33 2.81 4.62
C LEU A 19 -5.71 3.47 5.93
N THR A 20 -6.21 2.67 6.86
CA THR A 20 -6.61 3.06 8.23
C THR A 20 -6.18 1.95 9.19
N PRO A 21 -6.21 2.17 10.51
CA PRO A 21 -5.95 1.10 11.48
C PRO A 21 -6.87 -0.13 11.31
N ASP A 22 -8.11 0.07 10.83
CA ASP A 22 -9.06 -1.02 10.56
C ASP A 22 -8.91 -1.63 9.16
N PHE A 23 -8.08 -1.02 8.31
CA PHE A 23 -7.83 -1.43 6.93
C PHE A 23 -6.34 -1.23 6.59
N GLY A 24 -5.51 -2.13 7.10
CA GLY A 24 -4.05 -2.13 6.95
C GLY A 24 -3.53 -2.89 5.72
N PHE A 25 -2.23 -3.20 5.71
CA PHE A 25 -1.57 -3.83 4.56
C PHE A 25 -2.10 -5.23 4.23
N ASP A 26 -2.39 -6.06 5.24
CA ASP A 26 -2.94 -7.40 5.02
C ASP A 26 -4.34 -7.34 4.36
N ALA A 27 -5.19 -6.40 4.79
CA ALA A 27 -6.50 -6.18 4.16
C ALA A 27 -6.37 -5.66 2.72
N ALA A 28 -5.36 -4.83 2.44
CA ALA A 28 -5.05 -4.41 1.08
C ALA A 28 -4.55 -5.58 0.21
N ALA A 29 -3.76 -6.49 0.78
CA ALA A 29 -3.23 -7.67 0.08
C ALA A 29 -4.37 -8.61 -0.36
N ASP A 30 -5.38 -8.82 0.50
CA ASP A 30 -6.57 -9.62 0.18
C ASP A 30 -7.35 -9.10 -1.04
N LEU A 31 -7.29 -7.78 -1.31
CA LEU A 31 -7.95 -7.16 -2.45
C LEU A 31 -7.16 -7.25 -3.75
N VAL A 32 -5.85 -7.54 -3.72
CA VAL A 32 -4.98 -7.56 -4.91
C VAL A 32 -5.57 -8.45 -5.99
N GLY A 33 -6.04 -9.64 -5.63
CA GLY A 33 -6.64 -10.59 -6.58
C GLY A 33 -7.91 -10.04 -7.26
N TYR A 34 -8.75 -9.33 -6.52
CA TYR A 34 -9.94 -8.68 -7.08
C TYR A 34 -9.57 -7.52 -7.99
N VAL A 35 -8.68 -6.64 -7.53
CA VAL A 35 -8.24 -5.44 -8.26
C VAL A 35 -7.52 -5.82 -9.56
N ALA A 36 -6.72 -6.89 -9.54
CA ALA A 36 -6.09 -7.44 -10.74
C ALA A 36 -7.13 -7.96 -11.75
N ARG A 37 -8.18 -8.66 -11.29
CA ARG A 37 -9.28 -9.12 -12.17
C ARG A 37 -10.09 -7.97 -12.76
N LEU A 38 -10.15 -6.83 -12.08
CA LEU A 38 -10.74 -5.59 -12.60
C LEU A 38 -9.91 -4.97 -13.74
N GLY A 39 -8.65 -5.38 -13.90
CA GLY A 39 -7.74 -4.87 -14.93
C GLY A 39 -6.83 -3.72 -14.47
N VAL A 40 -6.79 -3.43 -13.16
CA VAL A 40 -5.87 -2.45 -12.58
C VAL A 40 -4.46 -3.05 -12.53
N THR A 41 -3.44 -2.22 -12.79
CA THR A 41 -2.04 -2.69 -12.76
C THR A 41 -1.26 -2.27 -11.53
N HIS A 42 -1.64 -1.16 -10.88
CA HIS A 42 -0.92 -0.65 -9.70
C HIS A 42 -1.89 -0.17 -8.62
N LEU A 43 -1.56 -0.44 -7.37
CA LEU A 43 -2.25 0.18 -6.24
C LEU A 43 -1.62 1.56 -5.98
N TYR A 44 -2.47 2.53 -5.69
CA TYR A 44 -2.06 3.85 -5.21
C TYR A 44 -2.45 3.94 -3.73
N LEU A 45 -1.50 3.70 -2.84
CA LEU A 45 -1.77 3.71 -1.39
C LEU A 45 -1.74 5.13 -0.82
N SER A 46 -2.51 5.38 0.24
CA SER A 46 -2.29 6.51 1.13
C SER A 46 -0.91 6.46 1.81
N PRO A 47 -0.44 7.56 2.43
CA PRO A 47 0.85 7.54 3.13
C PRO A 47 1.00 6.35 4.09
N VAL A 48 2.19 5.75 4.09
CA VAL A 48 2.49 4.49 4.78
C VAL A 48 3.49 4.65 5.93
N LEU A 49 4.09 5.83 6.06
CA LEU A 49 5.03 6.14 7.14
C LEU A 49 4.28 6.38 8.45
N GLU A 50 4.98 6.22 9.57
CA GLU A 50 4.41 6.38 10.90
C GLU A 50 3.78 7.77 11.07
N ALA A 51 2.54 7.77 11.56
CA ALA A 51 1.71 8.96 11.71
C ALA A 51 1.22 9.07 13.15
N VAL A 52 0.50 10.14 13.47
CA VAL A 52 -0.15 10.26 14.79
C VAL A 52 -1.03 9.01 15.04
N PRO A 53 -0.97 8.41 16.25
CA PRO A 53 -1.76 7.23 16.57
C PRO A 53 -3.24 7.43 16.25
N GLY A 54 -3.85 6.44 15.60
CA GLY A 54 -5.25 6.51 15.20
C GLY A 54 -5.57 7.41 14.00
N SER A 55 -4.56 8.01 13.35
CA SER A 55 -4.77 8.77 12.10
C SER A 55 -5.50 7.94 11.04
N LEU A 56 -6.52 8.53 10.42
CA LEU A 56 -7.32 7.90 9.36
C LEU A 56 -6.79 8.20 7.95
N HIS A 57 -5.76 9.04 7.84
CA HIS A 57 -5.24 9.49 6.55
C HIS A 57 -3.72 9.39 6.39
N GLY A 58 -2.95 9.44 7.46
CA GLY A 58 -1.49 9.24 7.47
C GLY A 58 -0.65 10.41 6.93
N TYR A 59 -1.25 11.58 6.70
CA TYR A 59 -0.53 12.78 6.21
C TYR A 59 0.21 13.55 7.33
N ASP A 60 -0.17 13.26 8.56
CA ASP A 60 0.37 13.74 9.82
C ASP A 60 1.53 12.85 10.28
N VAL A 61 2.57 12.77 9.43
CA VAL A 61 3.76 11.93 9.64
C VAL A 61 4.55 12.41 10.85
N VAL A 62 4.93 11.46 11.72
CA VAL A 62 5.74 11.70 12.92
C VAL A 62 7.12 11.03 12.88
N ASP A 63 7.28 9.98 12.08
CA ASP A 63 8.57 9.32 11.88
C ASP A 63 8.71 8.83 10.42
N HIS A 64 9.72 9.35 9.73
CA HIS A 64 9.98 9.03 8.32
C HIS A 64 10.80 7.75 8.14
N SER A 65 11.33 7.16 9.21
CA SER A 65 12.19 5.98 9.19
C SER A 65 11.44 4.67 9.35
N ARG A 66 10.13 4.72 9.59
CA ARG A 66 9.32 3.55 9.95
C ARG A 66 8.04 3.48 9.14
N LEU A 67 7.70 2.27 8.71
CA LEU A 67 6.35 1.96 8.26
C LEU A 67 5.40 1.95 9.47
N ARG A 68 4.20 2.47 9.25
CA ARG A 68 3.21 2.69 10.29
C ARG A 68 2.81 1.38 10.96
N THR A 69 2.97 1.33 12.28
CA THR A 69 2.68 0.14 13.09
C THR A 69 1.18 -0.20 13.07
N ASP A 70 0.31 0.81 13.12
CA ASP A 70 -1.15 0.64 13.03
C ASP A 70 -1.62 -0.02 11.71
N LEU A 71 -0.80 0.01 10.65
CA LEU A 71 -1.12 -0.64 9.36
C LEU A 71 -0.57 -2.07 9.25
N GLY A 72 0.15 -2.55 10.28
CA GLY A 72 0.81 -3.86 10.33
C GLY A 72 2.33 -3.81 10.20
N GLY A 73 2.92 -2.63 9.98
CA GLY A 73 4.38 -2.43 9.89
C GLY A 73 5.05 -3.13 8.70
N GLU A 74 6.38 -3.23 8.74
CA GLU A 74 7.20 -3.79 7.65
C GLU A 74 6.81 -5.22 7.27
N VAL A 75 6.54 -6.06 8.27
CA VAL A 75 6.22 -7.48 8.05
C VAL A 75 4.91 -7.67 7.27
N ALA A 76 3.90 -6.82 7.50
CA ALA A 76 2.66 -6.87 6.74
C ALA A 76 2.82 -6.18 5.36
N PHE A 77 3.67 -5.16 5.26
CA PHE A 77 3.98 -4.52 4.00
C PHE A 77 4.71 -5.46 3.03
N ASP A 78 5.63 -6.30 3.53
CA ASP A 78 6.34 -7.30 2.71
C ASP A 78 5.42 -8.38 2.13
N ARG A 79 4.22 -8.56 2.71
CA ARG A 79 3.20 -9.50 2.20
C ARG A 79 2.32 -8.90 1.11
N LEU A 80 2.30 -7.56 0.98
CA LEU A 80 1.52 -6.83 -0.01
C LEU A 80 2.24 -6.74 -1.36
#